data_AF-A0AA88V8L7-F1
#
_entry.id   AF-A0AA88V8L7-F1
#
_cell.length_a   1.000
_cell.length_b   1.000
_cell.length_c   1.000
_cell.angle_alpha   90.00
_cell.angle_beta   90.00
_cell.angle_gamma   90.00
#
_symmetry.space_group_name_H-M   'P 1'
#
loop_
_entity.id
_entity.type
_entity.pdbx_description
1 polymer ?
#
loop_
_entity_poly.entity_id
_entity_poly.type
_entity_poly.pdbx_seq_one_letter_code
_entity_poly.pdbx_strand_id
1 'polypeptide(L)'
;MTGVTVEVYYGFQLINSSVYSRLALNPDGVVQRLTWNYRTGDWNVYLSMPVDNCDIYGLCQGYGSCNIGNSPVCGCLDKFVPKYPRDWDNADWSNGCVRETPLVTLDCQRGDGFLKYPGKRLPDPRNSSYNGNLTLQECHKVCLENCSCMAYANSDTRNGRNGCLLWFGELFDVRDLTENGQDLYIRVAASEINSTALQSGTRRKRGGKVIVALPIVAGILLLCLGVALYVWKKKKPRQQEEQLMREGEQNDIMARRVKLFREGRASELIDTDLSDSCYLFEVLRSIHIGLLCVQQSPEDRPSMSSVVMMLGAESTLPQPKEPGFFTKRNLFFEEFSSSNQTAASANEISITMLQAR
;
A
#
# COMPACT_ATOMS: atom_id res chain seq x y z
N MET A 1 40.15 35.95 -9.59
CA MET A 1 39.50 34.65 -9.87
C MET A 1 38.02 34.84 -9.64
N THR A 2 37.26 34.91 -10.73
CA THR A 2 35.82 35.16 -10.76
C THR A 2 35.08 33.96 -10.20
N GLY A 3 34.51 34.08 -9.00
CA GLY A 3 33.65 33.06 -8.42
C GLY A 3 32.37 32.95 -9.24
N VAL A 4 32.11 31.79 -9.84
CA VAL A 4 30.85 31.50 -10.50
C VAL A 4 29.82 31.26 -9.40
N THR A 5 28.82 32.13 -9.30
CA THR A 5 27.62 31.87 -8.48
C THR A 5 26.77 30.83 -9.19
N VAL A 6 26.55 29.68 -8.54
CA VAL A 6 25.69 28.61 -9.04
C VAL A 6 24.33 28.74 -8.36
N GLU A 7 23.28 28.85 -9.16
CA GLU A 7 21.90 28.83 -8.66
C GLU A 7 21.39 27.39 -8.59
N VAL A 8 20.76 27.02 -7.48
CA VAL A 8 20.12 25.72 -7.29
C VAL A 8 18.64 25.98 -7.02
N TYR A 9 17.79 25.62 -7.97
CA TYR A 9 16.36 25.80 -7.87
C TYR A 9 15.61 24.62 -8.49
N TYR A 10 14.39 24.40 -8.02
CA TYR A 10 13.45 23.50 -8.65
C TYR A 10 12.46 24.32 -9.48
N GLY A 11 12.27 23.91 -10.74
CA GLY A 11 11.29 24.49 -11.65
C GLY A 11 10.49 23.38 -12.31
N PHE A 12 9.25 23.68 -12.69
CA PHE A 12 8.45 22.80 -13.53
C PHE A 12 7.85 23.59 -14.69
N GLN A 13 7.79 22.96 -15.85
CA GLN A 13 7.08 23.47 -17.02
C GLN A 13 5.88 22.58 -17.31
N LEU A 14 4.79 23.20 -17.75
CA LEU A 14 3.59 22.46 -18.13
C LEU A 14 3.71 22.07 -19.59
N ILE A 15 3.57 20.76 -19.87
CA ILE A 15 3.55 20.23 -21.24
C ILE A 15 2.43 20.90 -22.06
N ASN A 16 1.29 21.16 -21.41
CA ASN A 16 0.19 21.92 -21.99
C ASN A 16 0.03 23.25 -21.23
N SER A 17 0.33 24.36 -21.89
CA SER A 17 0.22 25.71 -21.35
C SER A 17 -1.22 26.17 -21.11
N SER A 18 -2.21 25.46 -21.66
CA SER A 18 -3.64 25.73 -21.44
C SER A 18 -4.14 25.23 -20.08
N VAL A 19 -3.32 24.48 -19.34
CA VAL A 19 -3.66 24.00 -17.99
C VAL A 19 -3.04 24.95 -16.97
N TYR A 20 -3.82 25.39 -15.98
CA TYR A 20 -3.24 26.08 -14.83
C TYR A 20 -2.82 25.08 -13.76
N SER A 21 -1.57 25.18 -13.30
CA SER A 21 -1.09 24.41 -12.16
C SER A 21 -0.11 25.23 -11.34
N ARG A 22 -0.13 25.04 -10.03
CA ARG A 22 0.74 25.73 -9.08
C ARG A 22 1.15 24.82 -7.93
N LEU A 23 2.31 25.10 -7.34
CA LEU A 23 2.72 24.56 -6.04
C LEU A 23 2.42 25.61 -4.97
N ALA A 24 1.74 25.23 -3.91
CA ALA A 24 1.38 26.11 -2.80
C ALA A 24 1.61 25.41 -1.46
N LEU A 25 2.17 26.14 -0.49
CA LEU A 25 2.24 25.73 0.91
C LEU A 25 0.98 26.26 1.62
N ASN A 26 0.19 25.38 2.21
CA ASN A 26 -0.99 25.79 2.97
C ASN A 26 -0.62 26.16 4.43
N PRO A 27 -1.53 26.79 5.20
CA PRO A 27 -1.29 27.17 6.59
C PRO A 27 -0.96 25.99 7.53
N ASP A 28 -1.39 24.77 7.17
CA ASP A 28 -1.12 23.54 7.93
C ASP A 28 0.28 22.96 7.67
N GLY A 29 1.09 23.61 6.83
CA GLY A 29 2.45 23.17 6.50
C GLY A 29 2.52 22.10 5.41
N VAL A 30 1.43 21.86 4.68
CA VAL A 30 1.34 20.88 3.60
C VAL A 30 1.60 21.55 2.26
N VAL A 31 2.56 21.02 1.49
CA VAL A 31 2.84 21.48 0.13
C VAL A 31 1.91 20.73 -0.83
N GLN A 32 1.14 21.45 -1.63
CA GLN A 32 0.22 20.88 -2.59
C GLN A 32 0.53 21.35 -4.00
N ARG A 33 0.53 20.41 -4.95
CA ARG A 33 0.41 20.72 -6.37
C ARG A 33 -1.06 20.76 -6.73
N LEU A 34 -1.53 21.93 -7.12
CA LEU A 34 -2.90 22.19 -7.50
C LEU A 34 -3.00 22.27 -9.02
N THR A 35 -4.06 21.72 -9.60
CA THR A 35 -4.38 21.81 -11.02
C THR A 35 -5.81 22.30 -11.19
N TRP A 36 -6.01 23.29 -12.07
CA TRP A 36 -7.33 23.88 -12.28
C TRP A 36 -8.24 22.95 -13.06
N ASN A 37 -9.44 22.70 -12.53
CA ASN A 37 -10.46 21.91 -13.20
C ASN A 37 -11.49 22.83 -13.86
N TYR A 38 -11.41 22.94 -15.19
CA TYR A 38 -12.32 23.79 -15.97
C TYR A 38 -13.79 23.33 -15.93
N ARG A 39 -14.08 22.07 -15.55
CA ARG A 39 -15.46 21.57 -15.49
C ARG A 39 -16.19 22.03 -14.23
N THR A 40 -15.50 22.05 -13.11
CA THR A 40 -16.04 22.37 -11.79
C THR A 40 -15.71 23.79 -11.34
N GLY A 41 -14.72 24.43 -11.95
CA GLY A 41 -14.31 25.81 -11.63
C GLY A 41 -13.52 25.91 -10.33
N ASP A 42 -12.79 24.86 -9.96
CA ASP A 42 -12.04 24.76 -8.71
C ASP A 42 -10.62 24.18 -8.89
N TRP A 43 -9.84 24.22 -7.81
CA TRP A 43 -8.49 23.66 -7.75
C TRP A 43 -8.54 22.21 -7.26
N ASN A 44 -8.16 21.26 -8.11
CA ASN A 44 -7.95 19.88 -7.70
C ASN A 44 -6.55 19.69 -7.13
N VAL A 45 -6.45 18.94 -6.04
CA VAL A 45 -5.15 18.50 -5.48
C VAL A 45 -4.62 17.36 -6.33
N TYR A 46 -3.54 17.59 -7.06
CA TYR A 46 -2.85 16.58 -7.85
C TYR A 46 -1.81 15.81 -7.02
N LEU A 47 -1.07 16.52 -6.17
CA LEU A 47 -0.06 15.96 -5.27
C LEU A 47 -0.10 16.71 -3.94
N SER A 48 0.15 16.00 -2.84
CA SER A 48 0.28 16.57 -1.50
C SER A 48 1.55 16.02 -0.85
N MET A 49 2.31 16.86 -0.15
CA MET A 49 3.49 16.46 0.63
C MET A 49 3.35 16.96 2.07
N PRO A 50 3.47 16.07 3.07
CA PRO A 50 3.78 14.63 2.98
C PRO A 50 2.68 13.80 2.30
N VAL A 51 3.06 12.73 1.61
CA VAL A 51 2.13 11.80 0.93
C VAL A 51 1.56 10.79 1.94
N ASP A 52 2.41 10.32 2.85
CA ASP A 52 2.06 9.34 3.88
C ASP A 52 2.93 9.51 5.13
N ASN A 53 2.70 8.65 6.13
CA ASN A 53 3.41 8.72 7.41
C ASN A 53 4.92 8.56 7.28
N CYS A 54 5.42 7.84 6.27
CA CYS A 54 6.86 7.67 6.06
C CYS A 54 7.55 8.91 5.48
N ASP A 55 6.80 9.97 5.14
CA ASP A 55 7.37 11.29 4.82
C ASP A 55 7.51 12.19 6.06
N ILE A 56 7.03 11.75 7.23
CA ILE A 56 7.31 12.40 8.50
C ILE A 56 8.79 12.21 8.81
N TYR A 57 9.51 13.33 8.87
CA TYR A 57 10.95 13.34 9.08
C TYR A 57 11.36 12.56 10.33
N GLY A 58 12.22 11.55 10.16
CA GLY A 58 12.81 10.82 11.27
C GLY A 58 11.86 9.89 12.03
N LEU A 59 10.72 9.49 11.44
CA LEU A 59 9.72 8.66 12.13
C LEU A 59 10.29 7.39 12.78
N CYS A 60 11.18 6.67 12.10
CA CYS A 60 11.79 5.42 12.59
C CYS A 60 13.17 5.61 13.23
N GLN A 61 13.65 6.86 13.32
CA GLN A 61 14.92 7.25 13.95
C GLN A 61 16.15 6.50 13.39
N GLY A 62 17.25 6.51 14.16
CA GLY A 62 18.55 5.99 13.74
C GLY A 62 18.50 4.50 13.41
N TYR A 63 19.03 4.14 12.23
CA TYR A 63 19.05 2.77 11.69
C TYR A 63 17.68 2.07 11.56
N GLY A 64 16.58 2.82 11.74
CA GLY A 64 15.24 2.40 11.41
C GLY A 64 14.89 2.71 9.96
N SER A 65 14.01 1.88 9.37
CA SER A 65 13.52 1.99 8.00
C SER A 65 12.00 2.06 8.02
N CYS A 66 11.42 3.06 7.36
CA CYS A 66 9.97 3.19 7.24
C CYS A 66 9.45 2.46 6.00
N ASN A 67 8.36 1.70 6.14
CA ASN A 67 7.68 1.03 5.05
C ASN A 67 6.16 1.05 5.26
N ILE A 68 5.46 1.75 4.37
CA ILE A 68 4.00 1.92 4.47
C ILE A 68 3.22 0.61 4.30
N GLY A 69 3.82 -0.41 3.67
CA GLY A 69 3.23 -1.74 3.50
C GLY A 69 3.40 -2.66 4.72
N ASN A 70 4.20 -2.27 5.72
CA ASN A 70 4.43 -3.07 6.92
C ASN A 70 3.52 -2.65 8.07
N SER A 71 3.27 -3.60 8.99
CA SER A 71 2.64 -3.34 10.29
C SER A 71 3.48 -4.04 11.37
N PRO A 72 4.19 -3.29 12.24
CA PRO A 72 4.30 -1.83 12.30
C PRO A 72 5.04 -1.21 11.10
N VAL A 73 4.80 0.09 10.83
CA VAL A 73 5.40 0.81 9.68
C VAL A 73 6.91 0.98 9.80
N CYS A 74 7.43 1.04 11.02
CA CYS A 74 8.87 1.08 11.28
C CYS A 74 9.42 -0.33 11.53
N GLY A 75 10.55 -0.62 10.90
CA GLY A 75 11.37 -1.81 11.16
C GLY A 75 12.84 -1.42 11.24
N CYS A 76 13.66 -2.18 11.98
CA CYS A 76 15.10 -1.99 11.93
C CYS A 76 15.69 -2.52 10.62
N LEU A 77 16.76 -1.89 10.15
CA LEU A 77 17.56 -2.43 9.06
C LEU A 77 18.16 -3.79 9.47
N ASP A 78 18.37 -4.71 8.51
CA ASP A 78 19.03 -5.99 8.80
C ASP A 78 20.36 -5.77 9.55
N LYS A 79 20.66 -6.62 10.55
CA LYS A 79 21.74 -6.47 11.55
C LYS A 79 21.54 -5.41 12.62
N PHE A 80 20.36 -4.77 12.65
CA PHE A 80 19.97 -3.86 13.72
C PHE A 80 18.70 -4.36 14.41
N VAL A 81 18.57 -4.04 15.69
CA VAL A 81 17.46 -4.38 16.55
C VAL A 81 16.99 -3.16 17.33
N PRO A 82 15.72 -3.12 17.79
CA PRO A 82 15.24 -2.03 18.63
C PRO A 82 16.13 -1.82 19.84
N LYS A 83 16.51 -0.57 20.11
CA LYS A 83 17.27 -0.22 21.32
C LYS A 83 16.52 -0.62 22.59
N TYR A 84 15.21 -0.38 22.59
CA TYR A 84 14.29 -0.81 23.63
C TYR A 84 13.10 -1.55 22.98
N PRO A 85 13.11 -2.89 22.97
CA PRO A 85 12.07 -3.68 22.31
C PRO A 85 10.65 -3.39 22.82
N ARG A 86 10.51 -3.13 24.13
CA ARG A 86 9.20 -2.81 24.74
C ARG A 86 8.60 -1.50 24.23
N ASP A 87 9.42 -0.50 23.96
CA ASP A 87 8.95 0.79 23.44
C ASP A 87 8.44 0.58 22.01
N TRP A 88 9.20 -0.17 21.20
CA TRP A 88 8.82 -0.54 19.84
C TRP A 88 7.54 -1.39 19.74
N ASP A 89 7.33 -2.31 20.68
CA ASP A 89 6.09 -3.10 20.79
C ASP A 89 4.86 -2.21 21.06
N ASN A 90 5.08 -1.03 21.68
CA ASN A 90 4.06 -0.01 21.93
C ASN A 90 4.03 1.10 20.86
N ALA A 91 4.67 0.87 19.71
CA ALA A 91 4.81 1.83 18.61
C ALA A 91 5.57 3.13 18.96
N ASP A 92 6.39 3.11 20.02
CA ASP A 92 7.37 4.16 20.30
C ASP A 92 8.72 3.80 19.66
N TRP A 93 8.99 4.42 18.51
CA TRP A 93 10.22 4.23 17.73
C TRP A 93 11.27 5.32 18.01
N SER A 94 11.05 6.20 18.99
CA SER A 94 11.89 7.38 19.28
C SER A 94 13.35 7.05 19.59
N ASN A 95 13.61 5.84 20.08
CA ASN A 95 14.95 5.37 20.43
C ASN A 95 15.69 4.66 19.29
N GLY A 96 15.03 4.49 18.14
CA GLY A 96 15.60 3.87 16.95
C GLY A 96 16.13 2.45 17.18
N CYS A 97 17.15 2.11 16.40
CA CYS A 97 17.75 0.79 16.37
C CYS A 97 19.25 0.86 16.69
N VAL A 98 19.75 -0.22 17.28
CA VAL A 98 21.18 -0.44 17.56
C VAL A 98 21.63 -1.73 16.89
N ARG A 99 22.93 -1.95 16.77
CA ARG A 99 23.46 -3.20 16.19
C ARG A 99 22.97 -4.40 17.01
N GLU A 100 22.58 -5.48 16.33
CA GLU A 100 22.01 -6.69 16.94
C GLU A 100 22.93 -7.32 17.98
N THR A 101 24.24 -7.26 17.75
CA THR A 101 25.23 -7.93 18.60
C THR A 101 26.11 -6.89 19.31
N PRO A 102 25.95 -6.68 20.62
CA PRO A 102 26.76 -5.70 21.37
C PRO A 102 28.26 -6.03 21.39
N LEU A 103 28.60 -7.32 21.19
CA LEU A 103 29.98 -7.82 21.12
C LEU A 103 30.62 -7.60 19.74
N VAL A 104 29.83 -7.25 18.73
CA VAL A 104 30.33 -6.96 17.39
C VAL A 104 30.68 -5.49 17.33
N THR A 105 31.94 -5.19 17.65
CA THR A 105 32.52 -3.87 17.44
C THR A 105 33.04 -3.76 16.03
N LEU A 106 32.78 -2.62 15.39
CA LEU A 106 33.45 -2.26 14.16
C LEU A 106 34.97 -2.21 14.40
N ASP A 107 35.71 -2.86 13.52
CA ASP A 107 37.17 -2.80 13.45
C ASP A 107 37.57 -2.26 12.08
N CYS A 108 37.58 -0.93 12.02
CA CYS A 108 37.96 -0.18 10.82
C CYS A 108 39.33 -0.60 10.27
N GLN A 109 40.25 -1.07 11.13
CA GLN A 109 41.62 -1.38 10.74
C GLN A 109 41.79 -2.82 10.24
N ARG A 110 40.96 -3.78 10.67
CA ARG A 110 41.23 -5.21 10.46
C ARG A 110 40.08 -6.06 9.93
N GLY A 111 38.93 -5.49 9.56
CA GLY A 111 37.95 -6.33 8.88
C GLY A 111 36.56 -5.77 8.60
N ASP A 112 36.27 -4.51 8.88
CA ASP A 112 34.98 -3.96 8.46
C ASP A 112 34.74 -4.14 6.95
N GLY A 113 33.48 -4.19 6.58
CA GLY A 113 33.05 -4.10 5.21
C GLY A 113 31.62 -3.60 5.15
N PHE A 114 30.91 -3.91 4.06
CA PHE A 114 29.63 -3.27 3.80
C PHE A 114 28.57 -4.28 3.36
N LEU A 115 27.36 -4.14 3.90
CA LEU A 115 26.18 -4.85 3.42
C LEU A 115 25.36 -3.93 2.53
N LYS A 116 24.80 -4.51 1.47
CA LYS A 116 23.94 -3.83 0.51
C LYS A 116 22.48 -3.87 0.96
N TYR A 117 21.85 -2.71 1.04
CA TYR A 117 20.43 -2.50 1.34
C TYR A 117 19.76 -1.91 0.08
N PRO A 118 19.08 -2.72 -0.73
CA PRO A 118 18.48 -2.25 -1.98
C PRO A 118 17.17 -1.50 -1.74
N GLY A 119 16.78 -0.69 -2.72
CA GLY A 119 15.43 -0.09 -2.77
C GLY A 119 15.17 0.92 -1.66
N LYS A 120 16.18 1.70 -1.25
CA LYS A 120 16.05 2.67 -0.16
C LYS A 120 15.90 4.09 -0.68
N ARG A 121 15.11 4.91 0.01
CA ARG A 121 15.34 6.35 0.06
C ARG A 121 16.60 6.57 0.88
N LEU A 122 17.54 7.32 0.32
CA LEU A 122 18.83 7.56 0.97
C LEU A 122 18.65 8.35 2.28
N PRO A 123 19.51 8.12 3.29
CA PRO A 123 19.43 8.80 4.57
C PRO A 123 19.58 10.32 4.45
N ASP A 124 19.18 11.03 5.50
CA ASP A 124 19.37 12.47 5.64
C ASP A 124 20.80 12.91 5.25
N PRO A 125 20.96 13.87 4.32
CA PRO A 125 22.27 14.27 3.82
C PRO A 125 23.02 15.26 4.73
N ARG A 126 22.47 15.69 5.88
CA ARG A 126 23.11 16.68 6.77
C ARG A 126 24.52 16.32 7.19
N ASN A 127 24.77 15.05 7.49
CA ASN A 127 26.09 14.55 7.83
C ASN A 127 26.66 13.67 6.71
N SER A 128 26.63 14.20 5.48
CA SER A 128 27.11 13.51 4.29
C SER A 128 28.10 14.35 3.49
N SER A 129 28.88 13.69 2.64
CA SER A 129 29.72 14.33 1.63
C SER A 129 29.40 13.76 0.25
N TYR A 130 29.48 14.62 -0.76
CA TYR A 130 29.28 14.27 -2.16
C TYR A 130 30.57 14.43 -2.96
N ASN A 131 30.87 13.45 -3.83
CA ASN A 131 31.90 13.58 -4.85
C ASN A 131 31.43 12.93 -6.15
N GLY A 132 31.18 13.76 -7.17
CA GLY A 132 30.69 13.31 -8.48
C GLY A 132 31.75 12.66 -9.38
N ASN A 133 33.02 12.69 -9.00
CA ASN A 133 34.09 12.10 -9.81
C ASN A 133 34.34 10.63 -9.47
N LEU A 134 33.86 10.15 -8.32
CA LEU A 134 34.15 8.82 -7.80
C LEU A 134 33.16 7.77 -8.32
N THR A 135 33.70 6.64 -8.76
CA THR A 135 32.92 5.42 -9.02
C THR A 135 32.42 4.80 -7.71
N LEU A 136 31.45 3.89 -7.81
CA LEU A 136 30.96 3.14 -6.65
C LEU A 136 32.08 2.32 -5.95
N GLN A 137 33.02 1.78 -6.72
CA GLN A 137 34.14 0.99 -6.18
C GLN A 137 35.17 1.89 -5.47
N GLU A 138 35.42 3.10 -5.97
CA GLU A 138 36.24 4.09 -5.29
C GLU A 138 35.53 4.61 -4.03
N CYS A 139 34.21 4.82 -4.10
CA CYS A 139 33.38 5.21 -2.95
C CYS A 139 33.52 4.19 -1.80
N HIS A 140 33.46 2.89 -2.12
CA HIS A 140 33.73 1.81 -1.18
C HIS A 140 35.12 1.94 -0.53
N LYS A 141 36.18 2.14 -1.32
CA LYS A 141 37.56 2.25 -0.78
C LYS A 141 37.71 3.48 0.13
N VAL A 142 37.22 4.64 -0.30
CA VAL A 142 37.28 5.88 0.47
C VAL A 142 36.52 5.75 1.79
N CYS A 143 35.33 5.15 1.78
CA CYS A 143 34.56 4.91 3.01
C CYS A 143 35.24 3.89 3.93
N LEU A 144 35.85 2.84 3.36
CA LEU A 144 36.57 1.83 4.13
C LEU A 144 37.80 2.44 4.84
N GLU A 145 38.57 3.29 4.16
CA GLU A 145 39.74 3.97 4.73
C GLU A 145 39.37 5.03 5.78
N ASN A 146 38.17 5.61 5.69
CA ASN A 146 37.68 6.59 6.65
C ASN A 146 36.85 5.93 7.75
N CYS A 147 37.40 5.77 8.96
CA CYS A 147 36.72 5.11 10.08
C CYS A 147 35.44 5.79 10.58
N SER A 148 35.23 7.07 10.25
CA SER A 148 33.99 7.78 10.59
C SER A 148 32.87 7.54 9.58
N CYS A 149 33.19 7.01 8.39
CA CYS A 149 32.21 6.71 7.36
C CYS A 149 31.38 5.50 7.75
N MET A 150 30.06 5.65 7.77
CA MET A 150 29.12 4.61 8.21
C MET A 150 28.30 4.03 7.07
N ALA A 151 28.14 4.76 5.97
CA ALA A 151 27.50 4.25 4.77
C ALA A 151 27.95 4.98 3.51
N TYR A 152 27.73 4.36 2.36
CA TYR A 152 27.89 5.01 1.07
C TYR A 152 26.81 4.59 0.07
N ALA A 153 26.62 5.40 -0.97
CA ALA A 153 25.71 5.12 -2.07
C ALA A 153 26.17 5.86 -3.34
N ASN A 154 25.60 5.47 -4.48
CA ASN A 154 25.78 6.21 -5.73
C ASN A 154 24.85 7.43 -5.80
N SER A 155 25.30 8.54 -6.39
CA SER A 155 24.62 9.84 -6.36
C SER A 155 23.73 10.14 -7.59
N ASP A 156 22.91 9.17 -8.01
CA ASP A 156 22.05 9.14 -9.22
C ASP A 156 22.69 8.43 -10.45
N THR A 157 22.05 7.34 -10.88
CA THR A 157 22.49 6.45 -11.96
C THR A 157 21.82 6.72 -13.31
N ARG A 158 20.87 7.67 -13.39
CA ARG A 158 20.02 7.90 -14.58
C ARG A 158 20.79 8.15 -15.87
N ASN A 159 22.04 8.63 -15.80
CA ASN A 159 22.87 8.93 -16.96
C ASN A 159 24.22 8.17 -16.99
N GLY A 160 24.37 7.09 -16.21
CA GLY A 160 25.64 6.36 -16.12
C GLY A 160 26.81 7.21 -15.59
N ARG A 161 26.50 8.33 -14.91
CA ARG A 161 27.51 9.18 -14.29
C ARG A 161 28.01 8.57 -12.99
N ASN A 162 29.30 8.76 -12.76
CA ASN A 162 29.94 8.47 -11.49
C ASN A 162 29.42 9.43 -10.42
N GLY A 163 29.50 9.00 -9.18
CA GLY A 163 28.77 9.61 -8.10
C GLY A 163 28.97 8.88 -6.78
N CYS A 164 29.41 9.58 -5.75
CA CYS A 164 29.63 9.01 -4.44
C CYS A 164 29.02 9.91 -3.37
N LEU A 165 28.12 9.33 -2.59
CA LEU A 165 27.62 9.88 -1.34
C LEU A 165 28.20 9.06 -0.19
N LEU A 166 28.77 9.73 0.80
CA LEU A 166 29.27 9.13 2.03
C LEU A 166 28.51 9.73 3.21
N TRP A 167 28.08 8.90 4.17
CA TRP A 167 27.46 9.36 5.41
C TRP A 167 28.38 9.09 6.60
N PHE A 168 28.40 10.04 7.53
CA PHE A 168 29.15 9.96 8.77
C PHE A 168 28.18 9.86 9.95
N GLY A 169 28.44 8.97 10.90
CA GLY A 169 27.55 8.77 12.06
C GLY A 169 26.27 7.97 11.80
N GLU A 170 25.26 8.20 12.64
CA GLU A 170 23.99 7.45 12.59
C GLU A 170 23.18 7.82 11.33
N LEU A 171 22.51 6.80 10.77
CA LEU A 171 21.72 6.96 9.55
C LEU A 171 20.26 7.20 9.91
N PHE A 172 19.70 8.33 9.49
CA PHE A 172 18.33 8.75 9.79
C PHE A 172 17.50 8.93 8.52
N ASP A 173 16.18 8.90 8.68
CA ASP A 173 15.20 9.16 7.61
C ASP A 173 15.28 8.15 6.44
N VAL A 174 15.63 6.90 6.73
CA VAL A 174 15.67 5.82 5.75
C VAL A 174 14.26 5.27 5.53
N ARG A 175 13.90 5.05 4.26
CA ARG A 175 12.58 4.53 3.86
C ARG A 175 12.74 3.45 2.80
N ASP A 176 11.88 2.44 2.85
CA ASP A 176 11.71 1.47 1.78
C ASP A 176 10.91 2.06 0.63
N LEU A 177 11.44 1.88 -0.58
CA LEU A 177 10.80 2.27 -1.83
C LEU A 177 10.56 1.02 -2.68
N THR A 178 9.31 0.81 -3.10
CA THR A 178 8.94 -0.28 -4.01
C THR A 178 9.44 -0.03 -5.43
N GLU A 179 9.55 1.24 -5.82
CA GLU A 179 10.01 1.68 -7.14
C GLU A 179 11.01 2.83 -6.99
N ASN A 180 11.99 2.91 -7.89
CA ASN A 180 12.99 3.98 -7.95
C ASN A 180 13.87 4.15 -6.69
N GLY A 181 13.89 3.16 -5.80
CA GLY A 181 14.80 3.16 -4.67
C GLY A 181 16.26 2.96 -5.09
N GLN A 182 17.18 3.39 -4.22
CA GLN A 182 18.61 3.33 -4.45
C GLN A 182 19.27 2.30 -3.53
N ASP A 183 20.42 1.78 -3.97
CA ASP A 183 21.24 0.87 -3.17
C ASP A 183 22.06 1.67 -2.14
N LEU A 184 21.86 1.37 -0.86
CA LEU A 184 22.62 1.92 0.26
C LEU A 184 23.56 0.84 0.82
N TYR A 185 24.82 1.18 1.05
CA TYR A 185 25.83 0.26 1.59
C TYR A 185 26.21 0.68 2.99
N ILE A 186 25.90 -0.12 4.00
CA ILE A 186 26.12 0.23 5.43
C ILE A 186 27.28 -0.57 5.99
N ARG A 187 28.16 0.11 6.73
CA ARG A 187 29.34 -0.48 7.36
C ARG A 187 28.94 -1.49 8.43
N VAL A 188 29.54 -2.67 8.38
CA VAL A 188 29.34 -3.78 9.32
C VAL A 188 30.69 -4.42 9.64
N ALA A 189 30.75 -5.20 10.72
CA ALA A 189 31.96 -5.91 11.06
C ALA A 189 32.20 -7.12 10.15
N ALA A 190 33.47 -7.54 10.01
CA ALA A 190 33.89 -8.68 9.19
C ALA A 190 33.08 -9.96 9.43
N SER A 191 32.79 -10.24 10.71
CA SER A 191 32.07 -11.43 11.16
C SER A 191 30.64 -11.49 10.61
N GLU A 192 30.03 -10.35 10.34
CA GLU A 192 28.66 -10.25 9.83
C GLU A 192 28.61 -10.50 8.31
N ILE A 193 29.70 -10.27 7.59
CA ILE A 193 29.83 -10.47 6.14
C ILE A 193 30.04 -11.94 5.79
N ASN A 194 30.85 -12.65 6.58
CA ASN A 194 31.11 -14.08 6.36
C ASN A 194 29.86 -14.94 6.65
N SER A 195 29.00 -14.46 7.54
CA SER A 195 27.73 -15.09 7.88
C SER A 195 26.75 -15.10 6.70
N THR A 196 26.78 -14.08 5.83
CA THR A 196 25.94 -13.98 4.63
C THR A 196 26.46 -14.84 3.47
N ALA A 197 27.77 -15.07 3.35
CA ALA A 197 28.35 -16.01 2.37
C ALA A 197 27.95 -17.47 2.64
N LEU A 198 27.80 -17.86 3.92
CA LEU A 198 27.23 -19.17 4.29
C LEU A 198 25.69 -19.25 4.13
N GLN A 199 25.00 -18.10 4.05
CA GLN A 199 23.54 -18.03 3.99
C GLN A 199 22.99 -17.72 2.59
N SER A 200 23.81 -17.26 1.63
CA SER A 200 23.40 -17.06 0.23
C SER A 200 23.02 -18.36 -0.48
N GLY A 201 23.38 -19.52 0.09
CA GLY A 201 22.98 -20.84 -0.38
C GLY A 201 21.64 -21.37 0.15
N THR A 202 21.00 -20.77 1.16
CA THR A 202 19.68 -21.23 1.62
C THR A 202 18.85 -20.12 2.23
N ARG A 203 17.82 -19.66 1.51
CA ARG A 203 16.66 -18.96 2.08
C ARG A 203 15.85 -19.96 2.91
N ARG A 204 16.38 -20.40 4.06
CA ARG A 204 15.73 -21.34 4.95
C ARG A 204 14.97 -20.57 6.02
N LYS A 205 13.64 -20.50 5.84
CA LYS A 205 12.68 -20.17 6.91
C LYS A 205 13.09 -20.95 8.17
N ARG A 206 13.13 -20.26 9.31
CA ARG A 206 13.25 -20.86 10.65
C ARG A 206 12.25 -22.02 10.77
N GLY A 207 12.76 -23.23 10.70
CA GLY A 207 12.06 -24.47 10.98
C GLY A 207 12.99 -25.31 11.82
N GLY A 208 12.61 -25.52 13.08
CA GLY A 208 13.41 -26.20 14.09
C GLY A 208 13.88 -27.59 13.67
N LYS A 209 15.01 -28.00 14.23
CA LYS A 209 15.54 -29.36 14.17
C LYS A 209 14.55 -30.32 14.83
N VAL A 210 14.06 -31.33 14.12
CA VAL A 210 13.73 -32.67 14.67
C VAL A 210 14.00 -33.72 13.59
N ILE A 211 15.14 -34.39 13.66
CA ILE A 211 15.37 -35.68 12.99
C ILE A 211 15.19 -36.72 14.09
N VAL A 212 14.00 -37.36 14.11
CA VAL A 212 13.63 -38.74 14.51
C VAL A 212 12.10 -38.74 14.67
N ALA A 213 11.34 -38.81 13.56
CA ALA A 213 9.90 -39.14 13.60
C ALA A 213 9.32 -39.48 12.21
N LEU A 214 10.11 -39.98 11.25
CA LEU A 214 9.58 -40.27 9.91
C LEU A 214 8.50 -41.37 9.85
N PRO A 215 8.48 -42.42 10.70
CA PRO A 215 7.37 -43.39 10.66
C PRO A 215 6.12 -42.88 11.39
N ILE A 216 6.27 -42.04 12.42
CA ILE A 216 5.15 -41.51 13.21
C ILE A 216 4.41 -40.43 12.42
N VAL A 217 5.13 -39.54 11.74
CA VAL A 217 4.53 -38.47 10.92
C VAL A 217 3.79 -39.04 9.71
N ALA A 218 4.31 -40.09 9.07
CA ALA A 218 3.61 -40.76 7.97
C ALA A 218 2.31 -41.44 8.45
N GLY A 219 2.34 -42.10 9.61
CA GLY A 219 1.15 -42.69 10.23
C GLY A 219 0.09 -41.65 10.58
N ILE A 220 0.50 -40.52 11.19
CA ILE A 220 -0.41 -39.42 11.53
C ILE A 220 -0.97 -38.77 10.25
N LEU A 221 -0.16 -38.58 9.20
CA LEU A 221 -0.63 -38.02 7.92
C LEU A 221 -1.67 -38.92 7.24
N LEU A 222 -1.47 -40.25 7.25
CA LEU A 222 -2.44 -41.20 6.70
C LEU A 222 -3.74 -41.23 7.51
N LEU A 223 -3.64 -41.15 8.84
CA LEU A 223 -4.81 -41.12 9.73
C LEU A 223 -5.58 -39.79 9.60
N CYS A 224 -4.87 -38.67 9.53
CA CYS A 224 -5.44 -37.35 9.23
C CYS A 224 -6.07 -37.30 7.83
N LEU A 225 -5.45 -37.89 6.81
CA LEU A 225 -6.04 -38.01 5.47
C LEU A 225 -7.31 -38.89 5.50
N GLY A 226 -7.29 -40.01 6.23
CA GLY A 226 -8.47 -40.86 6.41
C GLY A 226 -9.62 -40.11 7.11
N VAL A 227 -9.32 -39.38 8.18
CA VAL A 227 -10.30 -38.55 8.90
C VAL A 227 -10.77 -37.37 8.04
N ALA A 228 -9.88 -36.71 7.31
CA ALA A 228 -10.24 -35.61 6.41
C ALA A 228 -11.13 -36.09 5.27
N LEU A 229 -10.84 -37.25 4.67
CA LEU A 229 -11.70 -37.86 3.64
C LEU A 229 -13.03 -38.35 4.21
N TYR A 230 -13.04 -38.87 5.44
CA TYR A 230 -14.27 -39.24 6.15
C TYR A 230 -15.13 -38.00 6.46
N VAL A 231 -14.53 -36.93 6.97
CA VAL A 231 -15.19 -35.64 7.22
C VAL A 231 -15.62 -35.00 5.91
N TRP A 232 -14.82 -35.00 4.86
CA TRP A 232 -15.22 -34.49 3.54
C TRP A 232 -16.38 -35.29 2.95
N LYS A 233 -16.38 -36.63 3.03
CA LYS A 233 -17.53 -37.45 2.64
C LYS A 233 -18.78 -37.13 3.46
N LYS A 234 -18.64 -36.78 4.75
CA LYS A 234 -19.75 -36.48 5.65
C LYS A 234 -20.22 -35.00 5.62
N LYS A 235 -19.32 -34.07 5.24
CA LYS A 235 -19.53 -32.61 5.26
C LYS A 235 -19.96 -32.04 3.91
N LYS A 236 -19.59 -32.71 2.79
CA LYS A 236 -20.03 -32.35 1.44
C LYS A 236 -21.56 -32.30 1.25
N PRO A 237 -22.38 -33.25 1.78
CA PRO A 237 -23.83 -33.12 1.69
C PRO A 237 -24.38 -31.97 2.53
N ARG A 238 -23.87 -31.76 3.76
CA ARG A 238 -24.34 -30.68 4.66
C ARG A 238 -24.02 -29.27 4.17
N GLN A 239 -22.84 -29.03 3.60
CA GLN A 239 -22.49 -27.70 3.09
C GLN A 239 -23.25 -27.32 1.81
N GLN A 240 -23.55 -28.30 0.96
CA GLN A 240 -24.42 -28.08 -0.21
C GLN A 240 -25.86 -27.82 0.20
N GLU A 241 -26.38 -28.52 1.21
CA GLU A 241 -27.70 -28.22 1.80
C GLU A 241 -27.73 -26.83 2.46
N GLU A 242 -26.72 -26.43 3.25
CA GLU A 242 -26.70 -25.11 3.90
C GLU A 242 -26.57 -23.92 2.92
N GLN A 243 -25.91 -24.10 1.78
CA GLN A 243 -25.86 -23.09 0.71
C GLN A 243 -27.17 -23.04 -0.08
N LEU A 244 -27.75 -24.19 -0.41
CA LEU A 244 -29.04 -24.29 -1.10
C LEU A 244 -30.19 -23.77 -0.24
N MET A 245 -30.13 -23.99 1.08
CA MET A 245 -31.09 -23.47 2.06
C MET A 245 -30.96 -21.95 2.21
N ARG A 246 -29.75 -21.38 2.23
CA ARG A 246 -29.54 -19.91 2.27
C ARG A 246 -29.96 -19.19 0.99
N GLU A 247 -29.64 -19.74 -0.18
CA GLU A 247 -30.13 -19.19 -1.45
C GLU A 247 -31.66 -19.37 -1.58
N GLY A 248 -32.20 -20.50 -1.11
CA GLY A 248 -33.65 -20.74 -1.06
C GLY A 248 -34.39 -19.77 -0.13
N GLU A 249 -33.87 -19.53 1.07
CA GLU A 249 -34.45 -18.62 2.07
C GLU A 249 -34.42 -17.16 1.60
N GLN A 250 -33.31 -16.69 1.01
CA GLN A 250 -33.20 -15.34 0.45
C GLN A 250 -34.16 -15.14 -0.75
N ASN A 251 -34.27 -16.15 -1.62
CA ASN A 251 -35.18 -16.14 -2.77
C ASN A 251 -36.65 -16.16 -2.33
N ASP A 252 -36.99 -16.92 -1.29
CA ASP A 252 -38.34 -17.00 -0.72
C ASP A 252 -38.76 -15.66 -0.09
N ILE A 253 -37.87 -14.97 0.64
CA ILE A 253 -38.15 -13.66 1.23
C ILE A 253 -38.46 -12.62 0.14
N MET A 254 -37.65 -12.56 -0.92
CA MET A 254 -37.85 -11.56 -1.98
C MET A 254 -39.10 -11.86 -2.81
N ALA A 255 -39.35 -13.13 -3.12
CA ALA A 255 -40.57 -13.56 -3.80
C ALA A 255 -41.82 -13.26 -2.97
N ARG A 256 -41.77 -13.48 -1.65
CA ARG A 256 -42.86 -13.17 -0.71
C ARG A 256 -43.16 -11.67 -0.66
N ARG A 257 -42.14 -10.81 -0.65
CA ARG A 257 -42.30 -9.34 -0.65
C ARG A 257 -42.96 -8.83 -1.94
N VAL A 258 -42.53 -9.33 -3.10
CA VAL A 258 -43.13 -8.98 -4.40
C VAL A 258 -44.57 -9.49 -4.49
N LYS A 259 -44.85 -10.69 -3.96
CA LYS A 259 -46.20 -11.27 -3.90
C LYS A 259 -47.15 -10.42 -3.06
N LEU A 260 -46.76 -10.05 -1.84
CA LEU A 260 -47.54 -9.17 -0.96
C LEU A 260 -47.82 -7.81 -1.61
N PHE A 261 -46.85 -7.25 -2.33
CA PHE A 261 -47.04 -6.01 -3.07
C PHE A 261 -48.08 -6.15 -4.20
N ARG A 262 -48.01 -7.21 -5.01
CA ARG A 262 -48.98 -7.47 -6.10
C ARG A 262 -50.39 -7.74 -5.59
N GLU A 263 -50.51 -8.35 -4.42
CA GLU A 263 -51.79 -8.62 -3.75
C GLU A 263 -52.40 -7.37 -3.09
N GLY A 264 -51.75 -6.19 -3.18
CA GLY A 264 -52.21 -4.96 -2.52
C GLY A 264 -51.98 -4.95 -1.01
N ARG A 265 -51.18 -5.88 -0.50
CA ARG A 265 -50.88 -6.11 0.92
C ARG A 265 -49.49 -5.60 1.31
N ALA A 266 -49.02 -4.57 0.62
CA ALA A 266 -47.70 -3.97 0.85
C ALA A 266 -47.57 -3.37 2.26
N SER A 267 -48.68 -3.01 2.92
CA SER A 267 -48.68 -2.56 4.31
C SER A 267 -48.16 -3.61 5.30
N GLU A 268 -48.25 -4.90 4.98
CA GLU A 268 -47.71 -5.99 5.80
C GLU A 268 -46.16 -6.07 5.77
N LEU A 269 -45.52 -5.30 4.89
CA LEU A 269 -44.07 -5.16 4.85
C LEU A 269 -43.56 -4.03 5.77
N ILE A 270 -44.47 -3.23 6.31
CA ILE A 270 -44.16 -2.08 7.16
C ILE A 270 -43.95 -2.58 8.59
N ASP A 271 -42.88 -2.11 9.22
CA ASP A 271 -42.62 -2.39 10.63
C ASP A 271 -43.78 -1.86 11.48
N THR A 272 -44.16 -2.60 12.52
CA THR A 272 -45.26 -2.22 13.42
C THR A 272 -45.06 -0.84 14.04
N ASP A 273 -43.80 -0.43 14.26
CA ASP A 273 -43.46 0.89 14.81
C ASP A 273 -43.70 2.04 13.81
N LEU A 274 -43.85 1.72 12.51
CA LEU A 274 -44.08 2.68 11.42
C LEU A 274 -45.53 2.67 10.90
N SER A 275 -46.32 1.67 11.31
CA SER A 275 -47.72 1.44 10.89
C SER A 275 -48.66 2.60 11.24
N ASP A 276 -48.42 3.27 12.37
CA ASP A 276 -49.31 4.31 12.92
C ASP A 276 -48.89 5.75 12.53
N SER A 277 -47.94 5.88 11.60
CA SER A 277 -47.40 7.18 11.18
C SER A 277 -48.23 7.86 10.09
N CYS A 278 -48.26 9.20 10.06
CA CYS A 278 -48.89 9.99 8.99
C CYS A 278 -48.21 9.83 7.61
N TYR A 279 -47.10 9.06 7.55
CA TYR A 279 -46.26 8.83 6.38
C TYR A 279 -46.60 7.53 5.64
N LEU A 280 -47.71 6.87 5.95
CA LEU A 280 -48.08 5.57 5.33
C LEU A 280 -48.00 5.60 3.79
N PHE A 281 -48.43 6.70 3.16
CA PHE A 281 -48.35 6.85 1.71
C PHE A 281 -46.89 6.95 1.19
N GLU A 282 -46.02 7.66 1.90
CA GLU A 282 -44.60 7.78 1.57
C GLU A 282 -43.86 6.45 1.77
N VAL A 283 -44.21 5.70 2.81
CA VAL A 283 -43.68 4.36 3.07
C VAL A 283 -44.09 3.40 1.96
N LEU A 284 -45.38 3.34 1.60
CA LEU A 284 -45.86 2.51 0.49
C LEU A 284 -45.21 2.89 -0.84
N ARG A 285 -45.00 4.19 -1.07
CA ARG A 285 -44.32 4.71 -2.26
C ARG A 285 -42.84 4.31 -2.29
N SER A 286 -42.14 4.38 -1.16
CA SER A 286 -40.75 3.93 -1.05
C SER A 286 -40.60 2.42 -1.26
N ILE A 287 -41.56 1.60 -0.80
CA ILE A 287 -41.62 0.16 -1.07
C ILE A 287 -41.77 -0.08 -2.58
N HIS A 288 -42.68 0.63 -3.25
CA HIS A 288 -42.87 0.54 -4.70
C HIS A 288 -41.58 0.85 -5.45
N ILE A 289 -40.94 1.98 -5.14
CA ILE A 289 -39.67 2.40 -5.76
C ILE A 289 -38.55 1.40 -5.47
N GLY A 290 -38.47 0.89 -4.24
CA GLY A 290 -37.52 -0.16 -3.86
C GLY A 290 -37.65 -1.42 -4.71
N LEU A 291 -38.88 -1.83 -5.03
CA LEU A 291 -39.15 -2.96 -5.93
C LEU A 291 -38.77 -2.67 -7.39
N LEU A 292 -38.80 -1.41 -7.85
CA LEU A 292 -38.31 -1.01 -9.17
C LEU A 292 -36.79 -1.08 -9.27
N CYS A 293 -36.07 -0.74 -8.20
CA CYS A 293 -34.60 -0.74 -8.17
C CYS A 293 -33.97 -2.14 -8.21
N VAL A 294 -34.73 -3.18 -7.83
CA VAL A 294 -34.24 -4.57 -7.68
C VAL A 294 -34.76 -5.51 -8.76
N GLN A 295 -35.25 -4.95 -9.88
CA GLN A 295 -35.70 -5.74 -11.02
C GLN A 295 -34.56 -6.55 -11.67
N GLN A 296 -34.94 -7.66 -12.30
CA GLN A 296 -34.00 -8.59 -12.91
C GLN A 296 -33.22 -7.99 -14.06
N SER A 297 -33.91 -7.36 -15.00
CA SER A 297 -33.25 -6.66 -16.09
C SER A 297 -32.66 -5.35 -15.59
N PRO A 298 -31.36 -5.09 -15.80
CA PRO A 298 -30.76 -3.78 -15.52
C PRO A 298 -31.46 -2.64 -16.25
N GLU A 299 -31.97 -2.91 -17.46
CA GLU A 299 -32.66 -1.93 -18.31
C GLU A 299 -34.02 -1.50 -17.76
N ASP A 300 -34.62 -2.32 -16.90
CA ASP A 300 -35.91 -2.01 -16.28
C ASP A 300 -35.75 -1.23 -14.96
N ARG A 301 -34.50 -1.01 -14.49
CA ARG A 301 -34.22 -0.28 -13.26
C ARG A 301 -34.20 1.22 -13.54
N PRO A 302 -34.87 2.04 -12.72
CA PRO A 302 -34.80 3.49 -12.87
C PRO A 302 -33.38 4.01 -12.59
N SER A 303 -32.97 5.06 -13.29
CA SER A 303 -31.77 5.81 -12.93
C SER A 303 -31.94 6.45 -11.54
N MET A 304 -30.84 6.70 -10.83
CA MET A 304 -30.91 7.41 -9.54
C MET A 304 -31.58 8.78 -9.64
N SER A 305 -31.40 9.50 -10.76
CA SER A 305 -32.12 10.76 -11.01
C SER A 305 -33.63 10.56 -11.09
N SER A 306 -34.09 9.46 -11.68
CA SER A 306 -35.51 9.11 -11.78
C SER A 306 -36.06 8.71 -10.41
N VAL A 307 -35.30 7.96 -9.60
CA VAL A 307 -35.66 7.57 -8.23
C VAL A 307 -35.88 8.79 -7.34
N VAL A 308 -34.98 9.78 -7.39
CA VAL A 308 -35.13 11.03 -6.61
C VAL A 308 -36.40 11.79 -7.01
N MET A 309 -36.69 11.86 -8.31
CA MET A 309 -37.93 12.47 -8.80
C MET A 309 -39.17 11.67 -8.38
N MET A 310 -39.10 10.34 -8.41
CA MET A 310 -40.20 9.45 -8.01
C MET A 310 -40.51 9.54 -6.52
N LEU A 311 -39.50 9.78 -5.67
CA LEU A 311 -39.67 9.99 -4.23
C LEU A 311 -40.35 11.33 -3.90
N GLY A 312 -40.07 12.39 -4.67
CA GLY A 312 -40.55 13.75 -4.39
C GLY A 312 -41.78 14.22 -5.16
N ALA A 313 -42.21 13.49 -6.21
CA ALA A 313 -43.37 13.86 -7.04
C ALA A 313 -44.61 13.04 -6.70
N GLU A 314 -45.83 13.50 -7.03
CA GLU A 314 -47.09 12.73 -6.89
C GLU A 314 -47.42 11.87 -8.13
N SER A 315 -46.44 11.60 -9.00
CA SER A 315 -46.68 10.86 -10.25
C SER A 315 -47.02 9.39 -10.04
N THR A 316 -47.77 8.80 -10.98
CA THR A 316 -48.06 7.37 -11.03
C THR A 316 -46.78 6.59 -11.38
N LEU A 317 -46.52 5.52 -10.62
CA LEU A 317 -45.31 4.70 -10.77
C LEU A 317 -45.60 3.46 -11.65
N PRO A 318 -44.64 3.01 -12.48
CA PRO A 318 -44.78 1.79 -13.26
C PRO A 318 -44.84 0.56 -12.35
N GLN A 319 -45.49 -0.53 -12.77
CA GLN A 319 -45.53 -1.74 -11.96
C GLN A 319 -44.19 -2.50 -11.99
N PRO A 320 -43.71 -3.03 -10.84
CA PRO A 320 -42.50 -3.82 -10.79
C PRO A 320 -42.61 -5.15 -11.55
N LYS A 321 -41.61 -5.45 -12.39
CA LYS A 321 -41.45 -6.75 -13.06
C LYS A 321 -40.75 -7.76 -12.11
N GLU A 322 -40.26 -8.88 -12.65
CA GLU A 322 -39.62 -9.92 -11.84
C GLU A 322 -38.31 -9.43 -11.17
N PRO A 323 -38.06 -9.77 -9.89
CA PRO A 323 -36.85 -9.41 -9.18
C PRO A 323 -35.64 -10.23 -9.63
N GLY A 324 -34.44 -9.64 -9.52
CA GLY A 324 -33.21 -10.14 -10.15
C GLY A 324 -32.51 -11.38 -9.61
N PHE A 325 -33.23 -12.33 -9.01
CA PHE A 325 -32.63 -13.49 -8.35
C PHE A 325 -32.99 -14.86 -8.95
N PHE A 326 -33.58 -14.91 -10.16
CA PHE A 326 -33.66 -16.15 -10.93
C PHE A 326 -32.42 -16.33 -11.83
N THR A 327 -31.37 -17.00 -11.33
CA THR A 327 -30.22 -17.37 -12.18
C THR A 327 -30.52 -18.65 -12.96
N LYS A 328 -31.17 -18.50 -14.13
CA LYS A 328 -31.02 -19.50 -15.20
C LYS A 328 -29.67 -19.22 -15.86
N ARG A 329 -28.64 -19.99 -15.49
CA ARG A 329 -27.29 -19.88 -16.08
C ARG A 329 -27.38 -20.03 -17.60
N ASN A 330 -26.88 -19.04 -18.34
CA ASN A 330 -26.33 -19.25 -19.68
C ASN A 330 -25.01 -18.50 -19.78
N LEU A 331 -23.95 -19.30 -19.99
CA LEU A 331 -22.58 -18.91 -20.28
C LEU A 331 -22.52 -18.33 -21.69
N PHE A 332 -21.98 -17.13 -21.88
CA PHE A 332 -21.14 -16.83 -23.04
C PHE A 332 -20.07 -15.80 -22.65
N PHE A 333 -18.84 -16.23 -22.89
CA PHE A 333 -17.58 -15.50 -22.79
C PHE A 333 -17.54 -14.46 -23.90
N GLU A 334 -17.07 -13.24 -23.61
CA GLU A 334 -16.29 -12.50 -24.60
C GLU A 334 -15.39 -11.47 -23.90
N GLU A 335 -14.09 -11.60 -24.19
CA GLU A 335 -13.00 -10.70 -23.83
C GLU A 335 -13.17 -9.36 -24.52
N PHE A 336 -12.80 -8.25 -23.85
CA PHE A 336 -12.26 -7.10 -24.57
C PHE A 336 -11.13 -6.42 -23.80
N SER A 337 -10.10 -6.10 -24.57
CA SER A 337 -8.78 -5.60 -24.19
C SER A 337 -8.67 -4.07 -24.25
N SER A 338 -7.76 -3.55 -23.43
CA SER A 338 -6.98 -2.31 -23.56
C SER A 338 -7.66 -0.94 -23.42
N SER A 339 -7.09 -0.10 -22.55
CA SER A 339 -6.69 1.25 -22.95
C SER A 339 -5.57 1.78 -22.02
N ASN A 340 -4.46 2.18 -22.63
CA ASN A 340 -3.36 2.91 -22.01
C ASN A 340 -3.81 4.28 -21.49
N GLN A 341 -3.39 4.66 -20.28
CA GLN A 341 -3.28 6.07 -19.88
C GLN A 341 -1.90 6.32 -19.27
N THR A 342 -1.02 6.90 -20.07
CA THR A 342 0.21 7.56 -19.61
C THR A 342 0.09 9.04 -19.92
N ALA A 343 -0.06 9.86 -18.88
CA ALA A 343 0.14 11.30 -18.94
C ALA A 343 0.63 11.79 -17.58
N ALA A 344 1.91 11.54 -17.27
CA ALA A 344 2.60 12.20 -16.16
C ALA A 344 3.34 13.45 -16.68
N SER A 345 3.37 14.52 -15.88
CA SER A 345 4.16 15.72 -16.17
C SER A 345 5.65 15.41 -16.13
N ALA A 346 6.41 15.91 -17.11
CA ALA A 346 7.87 15.85 -17.12
C ALA A 346 8.43 16.87 -16.12
N ASN A 347 8.97 16.39 -15.00
CA ASN A 347 9.76 17.21 -14.10
C ASN A 347 11.21 17.21 -14.62
N GLU A 348 11.72 18.37 -15.04
CA GLU A 348 13.17 18.53 -15.24
C GLU A 348 13.83 18.82 -13.91
N ILE A 349 14.76 17.94 -13.51
CA ILE A 349 15.65 18.15 -12.37
C ILE A 349 17.05 18.35 -12.96
N SER A 350 17.65 19.51 -12.77
CA SER A 350 19.05 19.76 -13.05
C SER A 350 19.87 19.61 -11.76
N ILE A 351 20.75 18.61 -11.70
CA ILE A 351 21.70 18.42 -10.60
C ILE A 351 23.06 18.94 -11.08
N THR A 352 23.53 20.05 -10.49
CA THR A 352 24.90 20.55 -10.72
C THR A 352 25.83 20.05 -9.63
N MET A 353 27.04 19.65 -10.02
CA MET A 353 28.01 19.00 -9.14
C MET A 353 28.52 19.95 -8.05
N LEU A 354 28.45 19.51 -6.79
CA LEU A 354 29.10 20.18 -5.67
C LEU A 354 30.61 19.98 -5.75
N GLN A 355 31.36 21.08 -5.73
CA GLN A 355 32.79 21.08 -5.43
C GLN A 355 32.97 21.83 -4.11
N ALA A 356 33.10 21.07 -3.02
CA ALA A 356 33.41 21.64 -1.71
C ALA A 356 34.88 22.09 -1.68
N ARG A 357 35.13 23.16 -0.92
CA ARG A 357 36.46 23.73 -0.69
C ARG A 357 37.20 23.00 0.42
#